data_AF-A0A151R953-F1
#
_entry.id   AF-A0A151R953-F1
#
_cell.length_a   1.000
_cell.length_b   1.000
_cell.length_c   1.000
_cell.angle_alpha   90.00
_cell.angle_beta   90.00
_cell.angle_gamma   90.00
#
_symmetry.space_group_name_H-M   'P 1'
#
loop_
_entity.id
_entity.type
_entity.pdbx_description
1 polymer ?
#
loop_
_entity_poly.entity_id
_entity_poly.type
_entity_poly.pdbx_seq_one_letter_code
_entity_poly.pdbx_strand_id
1 'polypeptide(L)'
;WKKYDAGELEEVITVCGIEEIYKEMAERMVKVALLCVQYRPESRPIMSDVVKMLEGSVEISKPLNSFQKIMDGTFSDHLVQESRTNASKSINSSSSATVTEPVVVHDSMRRYDEIELCFTSGDE
;
A
#
# COMPACT_ATOMS: atom_id res chain seq x y z
N TRP A 1 2.41 -8.93 -9.53
CA TRP A 1 3.37 -7.82 -9.74
C TRP A 1 4.24 -8.00 -10.99
N LYS A 2 5.22 -8.92 -11.04
CA LYS A 2 6.13 -9.04 -12.21
C LYS A 2 5.42 -9.09 -13.58
N LYS A 3 4.48 -10.03 -13.77
CA LYS A 3 3.67 -10.13 -14.99
C LYS A 3 2.80 -8.89 -15.26
N TYR A 4 2.27 -8.27 -14.20
CA TYR A 4 1.47 -7.05 -14.31
C TYR A 4 2.30 -5.86 -14.83
N ASP A 5 3.52 -5.69 -14.31
CA ASP A 5 4.43 -4.62 -14.75
C ASP A 5 4.94 -4.85 -16.17
N ALA A 6 5.15 -6.11 -16.55
CA ALA A 6 5.53 -6.52 -17.90
C ALA A 6 4.38 -6.36 -18.94
N GLY A 7 3.17 -6.03 -18.50
CA GLY A 7 1.99 -5.93 -19.38
C GLY A 7 1.40 -7.28 -19.78
N GLU A 8 1.82 -8.38 -19.15
CA GLU A 8 1.40 -9.75 -19.43
C GLU A 8 0.11 -10.13 -18.68
N LEU A 9 -0.78 -9.16 -18.42
CA LEU A 9 -2.00 -9.40 -17.66
C LEU A 9 -2.99 -10.29 -18.41
N GLU A 10 -3.09 -10.11 -19.72
CA GLU A 10 -3.94 -10.93 -20.61
C GLU A 10 -3.52 -12.40 -20.59
N GLU A 11 -2.22 -12.69 -20.55
CA GLU A 11 -1.70 -14.05 -20.42
C GLU A 11 -2.14 -14.66 -19.08
N VAL A 12 -2.06 -13.90 -17.98
CA VAL A 12 -2.51 -14.37 -16.66
C VAL A 12 -4.00 -14.72 -16.68
N ILE A 13 -4.83 -13.89 -17.30
CA ILE A 13 -6.28 -14.12 -17.43
C ILE A 13 -6.54 -15.40 -18.23
N THR A 14 -5.83 -15.56 -19.35
CA THR A 14 -5.94 -16.75 -20.22
C THR A 14 -5.50 -18.03 -19.50
N VAL A 15 -4.35 -18.00 -18.81
CA VAL A 15 -3.81 -19.15 -18.05
C VAL A 15 -4.75 -19.55 -16.91
N CYS A 16 -5.44 -18.60 -16.29
CA CYS A 16 -6.45 -18.87 -15.28
C CYS A 16 -7.77 -19.43 -15.87
N GLY A 17 -7.90 -19.57 -17.19
CA GLY A 17 -9.10 -20.10 -17.84
C GLY A 17 -10.30 -19.17 -17.73
N ILE A 18 -10.06 -17.86 -17.56
CA ILE A 18 -11.13 -16.86 -17.49
C ILE A 18 -11.65 -16.62 -18.91
N GLU A 19 -12.95 -16.78 -19.11
CA GLU A 19 -13.58 -16.54 -20.41
C GLU A 19 -13.42 -15.08 -20.85
N GLU A 20 -13.35 -14.84 -22.16
CA GLU A 20 -13.17 -13.50 -22.73
C GLU A 20 -14.26 -12.51 -22.26
N ILE A 21 -15.48 -13.00 -22.03
CA ILE A 21 -16.59 -12.19 -21.52
C ILE A 21 -16.32 -11.60 -20.12
N TYR A 22 -15.42 -12.20 -19.34
CA TYR A 22 -15.04 -11.77 -18.00
C TYR A 22 -13.67 -11.08 -17.95
N LYS A 23 -12.99 -10.92 -19.09
CA LYS A 23 -11.64 -10.35 -19.15
C LYS A 23 -11.56 -8.97 -18.52
N GLU A 24 -12.47 -8.05 -18.87
CA GLU A 24 -12.49 -6.70 -18.29
C GLU A 24 -12.67 -6.73 -16.77
N MET A 25 -13.54 -7.62 -16.27
CA MET A 25 -13.78 -7.79 -14.84
C MET A 25 -12.53 -8.35 -14.14
N ALA A 26 -11.87 -9.33 -14.75
CA ALA A 26 -10.63 -9.90 -14.22
C ALA A 26 -9.49 -8.87 -14.19
N GLU A 27 -9.32 -8.06 -15.24
CA GLU A 27 -8.35 -6.97 -15.25
C GLU A 27 -8.62 -5.97 -14.13
N ARG A 28 -9.89 -5.58 -13.96
CA ARG A 28 -10.35 -4.70 -12.89
C ARG A 28 -10.04 -5.28 -11.52
N MET A 29 -10.38 -6.54 -11.28
CA MET A 29 -10.10 -7.25 -10.03
C MET A 29 -8.61 -7.29 -9.71
N VAL A 30 -7.76 -7.58 -10.70
CA VAL A 30 -6.30 -7.60 -10.50
C VAL A 30 -5.80 -6.21 -10.12
N LYS A 31 -6.25 -5.14 -10.78
CA LYS A 31 -5.85 -3.77 -10.41
C LYS A 31 -6.28 -3.42 -8.98
N VAL A 32 -7.52 -3.74 -8.59
CA VAL A 32 -7.99 -3.54 -7.20
C VAL A 32 -7.14 -4.32 -6.21
N ALA A 33 -6.90 -5.61 -6.48
CA ALA A 33 -6.11 -6.48 -5.60
C ALA A 33 -4.70 -5.92 -5.39
N LEU A 34 -4.06 -5.43 -6.45
CA LEU A 34 -2.72 -4.82 -6.38
C LEU A 34 -2.72 -3.51 -5.57
N LEU A 35 -3.79 -2.72 -5.62
CA LEU A 35 -3.94 -1.53 -4.77
C LEU A 35 -4.13 -1.89 -3.28
N CYS A 36 -4.87 -2.97 -2.99
CA CYS A 36 -5.11 -3.41 -1.61
C CYS A 36 -3.84 -3.95 -0.93
N VAL A 37 -2.91 -4.55 -1.68
CA VAL A 37 -1.68 -5.15 -1.13
C VAL A 37 -0.46 -4.21 -1.16
N GLN A 38 -0.69 -2.90 -1.26
CA GLN A 38 0.39 -1.93 -1.26
C GLN A 38 1.19 -1.98 0.05
N TYR A 39 2.51 -1.82 -0.06
CA TYR A 39 3.40 -1.83 1.11
C TYR A 39 3.00 -0.75 2.12
N ARG A 40 2.84 0.49 1.66
CA ARG A 40 2.38 1.60 2.50
C ARG A 40 0.87 1.50 2.75
N PRO A 41 0.41 1.44 4.00
CA PRO A 41 -1.02 1.35 4.31
C PRO A 41 -1.80 2.59 3.84
N GLU A 42 -1.16 3.76 3.81
CA GLU A 42 -1.78 5.02 3.36
C GLU A 42 -2.07 5.02 1.85
N SER A 43 -1.42 4.13 1.09
CA SER A 43 -1.65 3.98 -0.35
C SER A 43 -2.77 2.98 -0.66
N ARG A 44 -3.31 2.28 0.34
CA ARG A 44 -4.38 1.31 0.16
C ARG A 44 -5.74 2.06 0.12
N PRO A 45 -6.65 1.69 -0.79
CA PRO A 45 -7.97 2.28 -0.83
C PRO A 45 -8.79 1.88 0.41
N ILE A 46 -9.68 2.77 0.85
CA ILE A 46 -10.67 2.43 1.86
C ILE A 46 -11.71 1.46 1.27
N MET A 47 -12.36 0.67 2.13
CA MET A 47 -13.28 -0.38 1.66
C MET A 47 -14.45 0.14 0.81
N SER A 48 -14.97 1.34 1.09
CA SER A 48 -16.03 1.94 0.26
C SER A 48 -15.56 2.21 -1.17
N ASP A 49 -14.28 2.56 -1.35
CA ASP A 49 -13.71 2.82 -2.67
C ASP A 49 -13.44 1.50 -3.39
N VAL A 50 -12.94 0.48 -2.67
CA VAL A 50 -12.80 -0.89 -3.20
C VAL A 50 -14.11 -1.39 -3.80
N VAL A 51 -15.24 -1.20 -3.09
CA VAL A 51 -16.56 -1.62 -3.58
C VAL A 51 -16.93 -0.84 -4.85
N LYS A 52 -16.82 0.49 -4.84
CA LYS A 52 -17.13 1.32 -6.03
C LYS A 52 -16.26 0.96 -7.23
N MET A 53 -14.99 0.63 -7.01
CA MET A 53 -14.06 0.20 -8.05
C MET A 53 -14.47 -1.15 -8.63
N LEU A 54 -14.89 -2.11 -7.80
CA LEU A 54 -15.35 -3.43 -8.24
C LEU A 54 -16.70 -3.38 -8.96
N GLU A 55 -17.60 -2.49 -8.53
CA GLU A 55 -18.88 -2.22 -9.21
C GLU A 55 -18.69 -1.53 -10.57
N GLY A 56 -17.49 -1.04 -10.87
CA GLY A 56 -17.21 -0.29 -12.10
C GLY A 56 -17.68 1.17 -12.06
N SER A 57 -18.10 1.66 -10.89
CA SER A 57 -18.57 3.04 -10.69
C SER A 57 -17.44 4.08 -10.73
N VAL A 58 -16.19 3.65 -10.55
CA VAL A 58 -14.99 4.52 -10.53
C VAL A 58 -13.87 3.87 -11.34
N GLU A 59 -13.14 4.70 -12.09
CA GLU A 59 -11.97 4.26 -12.86
C GLU A 59 -10.79 3.93 -11.93
N ILE A 60 -10.04 2.90 -12.29
CA ILE A 60 -8.96 2.39 -11.43
C ILE A 60 -7.62 2.90 -11.93
N SER A 61 -6.94 3.68 -11.09
CA SER A 61 -5.57 4.11 -11.36
C SER A 61 -4.60 2.92 -11.43
N LYS A 62 -3.52 3.08 -12.21
CA LYS A 62 -2.49 2.06 -12.32
C LYS A 62 -1.81 1.86 -10.94
N PRO A 63 -1.83 0.65 -10.35
CA PRO A 63 -1.14 0.35 -9.10
C PRO A 63 0.36 0.58 -9.24
N LEU A 64 0.96 1.25 -8.25
CA LEU A 64 2.41 1.44 -8.17
C LEU A 64 3.06 0.18 -7.59
N ASN A 65 4.10 -0.36 -8.23
CA ASN A 65 4.84 -1.46 -7.63
C ASN A 65 5.76 -0.94 -6.50
N SER A 66 5.23 -0.91 -5.29
CA SER A 66 5.95 -0.49 -4.09
C SER A 66 7.06 -1.46 -3.66
N PHE A 67 7.07 -2.71 -4.16
CA PHE A 67 8.08 -3.72 -3.84
C PHE A 67 9.40 -3.52 -4.59
N GLN A 68 9.40 -2.93 -5.79
CA GLN A 68 10.64 -2.62 -6.52
C GLN A 68 11.52 -1.66 -5.70
N LYS A 69 10.91 -0.64 -5.09
CA LYS A 69 11.62 0.38 -4.30
C LYS A 69 12.28 -0.18 -3.04
N ILE A 70 11.80 -1.31 -2.54
CA ILE A 70 12.34 -2.01 -1.36
C ILE A 70 13.54 -2.88 -1.75
N MET A 71 13.46 -3.57 -2.89
CA MET A 71 14.57 -4.40 -3.40
C MET A 71 15.78 -3.58 -3.85
N ASP A 72 15.59 -2.35 -4.35
CA ASP A 72 16.68 -1.49 -4.84
C ASP A 72 17.42 -0.73 -3.70
N GLY A 73 17.11 -1.01 -2.43
CA GLY A 73 17.77 -0.39 -1.27
C GLY A 73 17.64 1.13 -1.17
N THR A 74 16.90 1.77 -2.08
CA THR A 74 16.72 3.22 -2.13
C THR A 74 15.48 3.59 -1.33
N PHE A 75 15.61 3.51 -0.01
CA PHE A 75 14.71 4.20 0.90
C PHE A 75 14.85 5.70 0.62
N SER A 76 13.99 6.24 -0.23
CA SER A 76 13.76 7.68 -0.24
C SER A 76 13.04 7.99 1.06
N ASP A 77 13.86 8.20 2.09
CA ASP A 77 13.43 8.88 3.29
C ASP A 77 12.89 10.25 2.86
N HIS A 78 11.79 10.64 3.47
CA HIS A 78 11.10 11.87 3.17
C HIS A 78 12.00 13.03 3.59
N LEU A 79 12.80 13.58 2.67
CA LEU A 79 13.37 14.91 2.84
C LEU A 79 12.19 15.88 2.90
N VAL A 80 11.78 16.17 4.13
CA VAL A 80 10.98 17.33 4.51
C VAL A 80 11.70 18.53 3.90
N GLN A 81 11.22 19.01 2.76
CA GLN A 81 11.68 20.27 2.22
C GLN A 81 11.07 21.35 3.12
N GLU A 82 11.83 21.73 4.16
CA GLU A 82 11.63 22.95 4.93
C GLU A 82 11.44 24.11 3.93
N SER A 83 10.20 24.51 3.74
CA SER A 83 9.90 25.82 3.19
C SER A 83 10.07 26.82 4.32
N ARG A 84 11.29 27.34 4.49
CA ARG A 84 11.56 28.50 5.32
C ARG A 84 10.84 29.71 4.72
N THR A 85 9.77 30.17 5.36
CA THR A 85 9.26 31.54 5.20
C THR A 85 9.07 32.16 6.59
N ASN A 86 9.97 33.09 6.92
CA ASN A 86 9.90 33.91 8.12
C ASN A 86 8.81 34.97 7.95
N ALA A 87 7.78 34.97 8.80
CA ALA A 87 6.96 36.13 9.13
C ALA A 87 6.24 35.89 10.48
N SER A 88 6.10 36.94 11.26
CA SER A 88 6.12 36.97 12.73
C SER A 88 4.76 36.94 13.46
N LYS A 89 4.79 36.48 14.73
CA LYS A 89 3.92 36.82 15.89
C LYS A 89 2.42 36.48 15.79
N SER A 90 1.93 35.61 16.69
CA SER A 90 1.52 36.01 18.04
C SER A 90 1.01 34.82 18.84
N ILE A 91 1.22 34.91 20.14
CA ILE A 91 0.89 33.92 21.16
C ILE A 91 -0.55 34.24 21.59
N ASN A 92 -1.47 33.29 21.49
CA ASN A 92 -2.50 33.13 22.50
C ASN A 92 -2.83 31.65 22.65
N SER A 93 -2.61 31.16 23.87
CA SER A 93 -3.16 29.90 24.35
C SER A 93 -4.49 30.22 25.01
N SER A 94 -5.54 29.49 24.65
CA SER A 94 -6.68 29.25 25.52
C SER A 94 -7.00 27.76 25.51
N SER A 95 -7.01 27.20 26.72
CA SER A 95 -6.98 25.79 27.06
C SER A 95 -8.32 25.08 26.86
N SER A 96 -8.29 23.77 26.60
CA SER A 96 -8.99 22.79 27.45
C SER A 96 -8.49 21.38 27.18
N ALA A 97 -8.08 20.73 28.26
CA ALA A 97 -7.51 19.39 28.28
C ALA A 97 -8.60 18.32 28.06
N THR A 98 -8.34 17.39 27.15
CA THR A 98 -8.57 15.97 27.39
C THR A 98 -7.30 15.25 26.92
N VAL A 99 -6.56 14.70 27.88
CA VAL A 99 -5.42 13.82 27.61
C VAL A 99 -6.00 12.52 27.07
N THR A 100 -5.88 12.28 25.78
CA THR A 100 -5.90 10.92 25.25
C THR A 100 -4.64 10.80 24.41
N GLU A 101 -3.62 10.18 25.01
CA GLU A 101 -2.37 9.82 24.33
C GLU A 101 -2.69 9.18 22.97
N PRO A 102 -2.18 9.69 21.85
CA PRO A 102 -2.17 8.92 20.63
C PRO A 102 -1.19 7.78 20.86
N VAL A 103 -1.70 6.55 21.01
CA VAL A 103 -0.85 5.36 20.93
C VAL A 103 -0.26 5.35 19.52
N VAL A 104 0.97 5.85 19.40
CA VAL A 104 1.79 5.66 18.23
C VAL A 104 2.10 4.16 18.22
N VAL A 105 1.25 3.39 17.55
CA VAL A 105 1.60 2.03 17.16
C VAL A 105 2.62 2.21 16.05
N HIS A 106 3.88 2.34 16.44
CA HIS A 106 4.97 2.10 15.52
C HIS A 106 4.89 0.61 15.21
N ASP A 107 4.36 0.26 14.04
CA ASP A 107 4.51 -1.09 13.51
C ASP A 107 5.99 -1.25 13.16
N SER A 108 6.79 -1.54 14.20
CA SER A 108 8.11 -2.07 14.03
C SER A 108 7.92 -3.43 13.39
N MET A 109 7.99 -3.44 12.05
CA MET A 109 8.18 -4.64 11.26
C MET A 109 9.23 -5.48 11.98
N ARG A 110 8.80 -6.62 12.54
CA ARG A 110 9.70 -7.61 13.14
C ARG A 110 10.77 -7.87 12.09
N ARG A 111 12.03 -7.73 12.48
CA ARG A 111 13.17 -8.10 11.65
C ARG A 111 12.92 -9.51 11.12
N TYR A 112 13.05 -9.68 9.81
CA TYR A 112 12.86 -10.95 9.11
C TYR A 112 13.66 -12.11 9.74
N ASP A 113 14.71 -11.80 10.50
CA ASP A 113 15.53 -12.74 11.28
C ASP A 113 14.74 -13.56 12.33
N GLU A 114 13.57 -13.11 12.81
CA GLU A 114 12.77 -13.89 13.78
C GLU A 114 11.88 -14.96 13.14
N ILE A 115 11.64 -14.89 11.82
CA ILE A 115 10.79 -15.89 11.13
C ILE A 115 11.60 -17.17 10.85
N GLU A 116 12.92 -17.06 10.63
CA GLU A 116 13.78 -18.24 10.42
C GLU A 116 13.99 -19.08 11.69
N LEU A 117 13.87 -18.50 12.89
CA LEU A 117 14.12 -19.23 14.13
C LEU A 117 13.00 -20.23 14.48
N CYS A 118 11.80 -20.06 13.92
CA CYS A 118 10.68 -20.99 14.13
C CYS A 118 10.71 -22.21 13.19
N PHE A 119 11.48 -22.17 12.09
CA PHE A 119 11.56 -23.29 11.16
C PHE A 119 12.63 -24.34 11.53
N THR A 120 13.56 -24.01 12.43
CA THR A 120 14.69 -24.90 12.77
C THR A 120 14.52 -25.67 14.08
N SER A 121 13.40 -25.49 14.79
CA SER A 121 13.15 -26.15 16.09
C SER A 121 12.04 -27.22 16.05
N GLY A 122 11.67 -27.68 14.85
CA GLY A 122 10.60 -28.66 14.63
C GLY A 122 11.03 -30.06 14.20
N ASP A 123 12.32 -30.37 14.16
CA ASP A 123 12.82 -31.71 13.81
C ASP A 123 13.76 -32.24 14.93
N GLU A 124 13.17 -32.75 16.01
CA GLU A 124 13.71 -33.88 16.79
C GLU A 124 12.59 -34.70 17.44
#